data_AF-A0AA39R3P2-F1
#
_entry.id   AF-A0AA39R3P2-F1
#
_cell.length_a   1.000
_cell.length_b   1.000
_cell.length_c   1.000
_cell.angle_alpha   90.00
_cell.angle_beta   90.00
_cell.angle_gamma   90.00
#
_symmetry.space_group_name_H-M   'P 1'
#
loop_
_entity.id
_entity.type
_entity.pdbx_description
1 polymer ?
#
loop_
_entity_poly.entity_id
_entity_poly.type
_entity_poly.pdbx_seq_one_letter_code
_entity_poly.pdbx_strand_id
1 'polypeptide(L)'
;MPSILTTAKTRFRGLFNNHGRNTLTQPWTTHDANVALYQCLSTSNSHRPALPNEIILQILDHPSRWIQLHSVKLIAVAAHEPLRCRSNGPQHGDWQILVTDPVSGRVIKKLRKIVYSFRGQDQGWSDYPQDHGTYASSWTWFEAGLTRFEDKNAQGEELRRQKDLRAEKERDRYELHRNRHAGLKPEDYVIELGEEHDLLKRVEEGDRFALWARAVFPGWENRVHKARIEIRCVDDLSNG
;
A
#
# COMPACT_ATOMS: atom_id res chain seq x y z
N MET A 1 7.49 8.46 -23.41
CA MET A 1 7.66 7.11 -23.99
C MET A 1 6.30 6.43 -24.01
N PRO A 2 5.62 6.33 -25.16
CA PRO A 2 4.32 5.65 -25.26
C PRO A 2 4.56 4.17 -24.97
N SER A 3 3.92 3.66 -23.93
CA SER A 3 4.19 2.33 -23.39
C SER A 3 3.61 1.23 -24.28
N ILE A 4 4.23 0.06 -24.17
CA ILE A 4 4.00 -1.21 -24.88
C ILE A 4 2.50 -1.61 -25.06
N LEU A 5 1.59 -1.00 -24.29
CA LEU A 5 0.14 -1.14 -24.41
C LEU A 5 -0.44 -0.69 -25.77
N THR A 6 0.18 0.29 -26.46
CA THR A 6 -0.34 0.75 -27.76
C THR A 6 -0.05 -0.23 -28.89
N THR A 7 1.09 -0.93 -28.84
CA THR A 7 1.55 -1.85 -29.89
C THR A 7 0.79 -3.18 -29.90
N ALA A 8 0.20 -3.58 -28.76
CA ALA A 8 -0.61 -4.80 -28.67
C ALA A 8 -1.97 -4.68 -29.40
N LYS A 9 -2.52 -3.47 -29.56
CA LYS A 9 -3.84 -3.26 -30.20
C LYS A 9 -3.90 -3.68 -31.66
N THR A 10 -2.79 -3.64 -32.39
CA THR A 10 -2.79 -3.83 -33.85
C THR A 10 -2.65 -5.30 -34.26
N ARG A 11 -2.05 -6.17 -33.42
CA ARG A 11 -1.83 -7.60 -33.74
C ARG A 11 -2.90 -8.57 -33.23
N PHE A 12 -3.80 -8.14 -32.35
CA PHE A 12 -4.79 -9.01 -31.70
C PHE A 12 -6.22 -8.96 -32.28
N ARG A 13 -6.46 -8.11 -33.28
CA ARG A 13 -7.78 -7.97 -33.94
C ARG A 13 -8.30 -9.24 -34.63
N GLY A 14 -7.45 -10.23 -34.88
CA GLY A 14 -7.81 -11.44 -35.63
C GLY A 14 -8.35 -12.61 -34.80
N LEU A 15 -8.20 -12.61 -33.47
CA LEU A 15 -8.52 -13.80 -32.65
C LEU A 15 -9.95 -13.83 -32.09
N PHE A 16 -10.69 -12.73 -32.13
CA PHE A 16 -12.06 -12.66 -31.60
C PHE A 16 -12.99 -11.89 -32.54
N ASN A 17 -13.22 -12.45 -33.72
CA ASN A 17 -14.25 -11.97 -34.64
C ASN A 17 -15.31 -13.05 -34.92
N ASN A 18 -15.69 -13.80 -33.87
CA ASN A 18 -16.87 -14.66 -33.90
C ASN A 18 -17.68 -14.36 -32.63
N HIS A 19 -18.98 -14.13 -32.83
CA HIS A 19 -20.00 -13.63 -31.89
C HIS A 19 -20.16 -12.10 -31.88
N GLY A 20 -20.98 -11.64 -32.83
CA GLY A 20 -21.40 -10.25 -32.98
C GLY A 20 -22.00 -9.67 -31.70
N ARG A 21 -21.20 -8.87 -31.00
CA ARG A 21 -21.67 -7.74 -30.20
C ARG A 21 -20.79 -6.54 -30.50
N ASN A 22 -21.42 -5.52 -31.07
CA ASN A 22 -20.89 -4.17 -31.16
C ASN A 22 -20.71 -3.64 -29.72
N THR A 23 -19.52 -3.74 -29.14
CA THR A 23 -19.17 -3.04 -27.90
C THR A 23 -17.94 -2.19 -28.15
N LEU A 24 -18.20 -0.94 -28.49
CA LEU A 24 -17.20 0.13 -28.45
C LEU A 24 -16.60 0.20 -27.03
N THR A 25 -15.30 -0.09 -26.96
CA THR A 25 -14.31 0.56 -26.07
C THR A 25 -14.57 0.52 -24.55
N GLN A 26 -14.62 -0.67 -23.96
CA GLN A 26 -14.17 -0.81 -22.56
C GLN A 26 -12.64 -0.96 -22.56
N PRO A 27 -11.88 -0.23 -21.70
CA PRO A 27 -10.46 -0.47 -21.55
C PRO A 27 -10.24 -1.89 -21.02
N TRP A 28 -9.28 -2.62 -21.60
CA TRP A 28 -8.91 -3.96 -21.15
C TRP A 28 -8.58 -3.94 -19.66
N THR A 29 -9.22 -4.80 -18.88
CA THR A 29 -8.81 -5.04 -17.49
C THR A 29 -7.49 -5.81 -17.48
N THR A 30 -6.76 -5.76 -16.36
CA THR A 30 -5.55 -6.60 -16.23
C THR A 30 -5.88 -8.08 -16.33
N HIS A 31 -7.09 -8.48 -15.90
CA HIS A 31 -7.64 -9.82 -16.09
C HIS A 31 -7.77 -10.20 -17.56
N ASP A 32 -8.42 -9.36 -18.37
CA ASP A 32 -8.56 -9.61 -19.81
C ASP A 32 -7.19 -9.74 -20.49
N ALA A 33 -6.22 -8.92 -20.08
CA ALA A 33 -4.86 -8.98 -20.58
C ALA A 33 -4.11 -10.27 -20.17
N ASN A 34 -4.30 -10.72 -18.94
CA ASN A 34 -3.69 -11.95 -18.42
C ASN A 34 -4.31 -13.20 -19.08
N VAL A 35 -5.62 -13.23 -19.28
CA VAL A 35 -6.33 -14.32 -19.99
C VAL A 35 -5.85 -14.41 -21.44
N ALA A 36 -5.81 -13.29 -22.16
CA ALA A 36 -5.32 -13.27 -23.54
C ALA A 36 -3.86 -13.72 -23.63
N LEU A 37 -3.01 -13.30 -22.68
CA LEU A 37 -1.63 -13.74 -22.63
C LEU A 37 -1.52 -15.24 -22.34
N TYR A 38 -2.28 -15.76 -21.39
CA TYR A 38 -2.32 -17.19 -21.08
C TYR A 38 -2.68 -18.02 -22.31
N GLN A 39 -3.73 -17.61 -23.04
CA GLN A 39 -4.14 -18.27 -24.27
C GLN A 39 -3.03 -18.24 -25.34
N CYS A 40 -2.33 -17.11 -25.49
CA CYS A 40 -1.22 -16.99 -26.44
C CYS A 40 -0.01 -17.84 -26.08
N LEU A 41 0.25 -18.06 -24.80
CA LEU A 41 1.42 -18.83 -24.35
C LEU A 41 1.13 -20.34 -24.29
N SER A 42 -0.13 -20.71 -24.07
CA SER A 42 -0.58 -22.12 -24.02
C SER A 42 -0.92 -22.70 -25.39
N THR A 43 -1.06 -21.86 -26.43
CA THR A 43 -1.24 -22.32 -27.80
C THR A 43 0.08 -22.43 -28.55
N SER A 44 0.25 -23.53 -29.29
CA SER A 44 1.38 -23.69 -30.20
C SER A 44 1.10 -23.00 -31.54
N ASN A 45 2.14 -22.51 -32.19
CA ASN A 45 2.07 -22.00 -33.57
C ASN A 45 3.32 -22.43 -34.34
N SER A 46 3.31 -22.23 -35.66
CA SER A 46 4.38 -22.54 -36.62
C SER A 46 5.81 -22.14 -36.20
N HIS A 47 5.96 -21.10 -35.36
CA HIS A 47 7.27 -20.57 -34.95
C HIS A 47 7.61 -20.85 -33.47
N ARG A 48 6.68 -21.41 -32.69
CA ARG A 48 6.86 -21.58 -31.25
C ARG A 48 5.94 -22.68 -30.68
N PRO A 49 6.48 -23.66 -29.94
CA PRO A 49 5.66 -24.60 -29.20
C PRO A 49 4.93 -23.93 -28.02
N ALA A 50 3.82 -24.53 -27.59
CA ALA A 50 3.13 -24.13 -26.37
C ALA A 50 4.08 -24.22 -25.16
N LEU A 51 3.98 -23.26 -24.24
CA LEU A 51 4.72 -23.35 -22.98
C LEU A 51 4.03 -24.29 -22.01
N PRO A 52 4.80 -24.99 -21.15
CA PRO A 52 4.23 -25.67 -19.98
C PRO A 52 3.50 -24.69 -19.07
N ASN A 53 2.37 -25.12 -18.49
CA ASN A 53 1.55 -24.28 -17.62
C ASN A 53 2.35 -23.64 -16.48
N GLU A 54 3.30 -24.37 -15.90
CA GLU A 54 4.16 -23.86 -14.81
C GLU A 54 4.92 -22.60 -15.22
N ILE A 55 5.48 -22.57 -16.44
CA ILE A 55 6.22 -21.41 -16.97
C ILE A 55 5.27 -20.25 -17.28
N ILE A 56 4.07 -20.55 -17.79
CA ILE A 56 3.05 -19.53 -18.05
C ILE A 56 2.62 -18.87 -16.74
N LEU A 57 2.37 -19.67 -15.70
CA LEU A 57 2.01 -19.17 -14.39
C LEU A 57 3.13 -18.35 -13.76
N GLN A 58 4.40 -18.74 -13.90
CA GLN A 58 5.54 -17.91 -13.47
C GLN A 58 5.62 -16.57 -14.21
N ILE A 59 5.35 -16.56 -15.52
CA ILE A 59 5.31 -15.32 -16.32
C ILE A 59 4.18 -14.40 -15.86
N LEU A 60 3.04 -14.97 -15.50
CA LEU A 60 1.86 -14.22 -15.04
C LEU A 60 2.02 -13.72 -13.60
N ASP A 61 2.71 -14.46 -12.75
CA ASP A 61 3.03 -14.10 -11.37
C ASP A 61 4.16 -13.04 -11.28
N HIS A 62 4.73 -12.64 -12.42
CA HIS A 62 5.79 -11.64 -12.45
C HIS A 62 5.33 -10.29 -11.83
N PRO A 63 6.14 -9.63 -10.97
CA PRO A 63 5.73 -8.46 -10.19
C PRO A 63 5.19 -7.28 -11.00
N SER A 64 5.62 -7.14 -12.26
CA SER A 64 5.14 -6.10 -13.17
C SER A 64 3.69 -6.29 -13.63
N ARG A 65 3.04 -7.41 -13.29
CA ARG A 65 1.67 -7.77 -13.70
C ARG A 65 0.66 -7.81 -12.55
N TRP A 66 1.10 -7.62 -11.31
CA TRP A 66 0.20 -7.60 -10.16
C TRP A 66 -0.84 -6.49 -10.29
N ILE A 67 -2.10 -6.82 -9.98
CA ILE A 67 -3.21 -5.86 -10.05
C ILE A 67 -3.24 -5.04 -8.77
N GLN A 68 -3.43 -3.73 -8.93
CA GLN A 68 -3.82 -2.87 -7.83
C GLN A 68 -5.32 -3.06 -7.56
N LEU A 69 -5.67 -3.92 -6.60
CA LEU A 69 -7.08 -4.19 -6.29
C LEU A 69 -7.71 -3.10 -5.41
N HIS A 70 -6.97 -2.59 -4.44
CA HIS A 70 -7.47 -1.58 -3.51
C HIS A 70 -6.40 -0.50 -3.33
N SER A 71 -6.78 0.76 -3.52
CA SER A 71 -5.96 1.87 -3.05
C SER A 71 -6.80 2.88 -2.32
N VAL A 72 -6.44 3.14 -1.08
CA VAL A 72 -6.98 4.25 -0.31
C VAL A 72 -5.95 5.36 -0.34
N LYS A 73 -6.40 6.57 -0.69
CA LYS A 73 -5.54 7.75 -0.77
C LYS A 73 -6.02 8.78 0.24
N LEU A 74 -5.10 9.27 1.06
CA LEU A 74 -5.26 10.52 1.76
C LEU A 74 -4.53 11.61 0.96
N ILE A 75 -5.29 12.36 0.18
CA ILE A 75 -4.75 13.51 -0.52
C ILE A 75 -5.01 14.72 0.36
N ALA A 76 -4.04 15.10 1.21
CA ALA A 76 -4.04 16.43 1.83
C ALA A 76 -3.55 17.47 0.80
N VAL A 77 -4.32 17.67 -0.27
CA VAL A 77 -4.05 18.71 -1.25
C VAL A 77 -5.02 19.84 -1.03
N ALA A 78 -4.47 20.93 -0.48
CA ALA A 78 -4.98 22.28 -0.61
C ALA A 78 -6.43 22.52 -0.13
N ALA A 79 -6.61 22.55 1.20
CA ALA A 79 -7.49 23.55 1.81
C ALA A 79 -6.79 24.42 2.87
N HIS A 80 -5.51 24.15 3.20
CA HIS A 80 -4.41 25.14 3.38
C HIS A 80 -3.32 24.76 4.38
N GLU A 81 -3.36 23.62 5.07
CA GLU A 81 -2.26 23.20 5.93
C GLU A 81 -1.99 21.69 5.88
N PRO A 82 -0.71 21.27 6.03
CA PRO A 82 -0.41 19.85 6.21
C PRO A 82 -1.11 19.32 7.47
N LEU A 83 -1.39 18.02 7.52
CA LEU A 83 -1.81 17.39 8.76
C LEU A 83 -0.62 17.44 9.73
N ARG A 84 -0.82 18.06 10.89
CA ARG A 84 0.23 18.30 11.88
C ARG A 84 0.08 17.33 13.03
N CYS A 85 0.82 16.23 13.00
CA CYS A 85 0.90 15.34 14.14
C CYS A 85 1.83 15.96 15.18
N ARG A 86 1.26 16.44 16.29
CA ARG A 86 1.99 17.07 17.40
C ARG A 86 1.75 16.29 18.69
N SER A 87 2.70 16.37 19.61
CA SER A 87 2.48 16.00 21.00
C SER A 87 1.79 17.15 21.74
N ASN A 88 0.54 16.96 22.18
CA ASN A 88 -0.25 17.98 22.91
C ASN A 88 -0.35 17.67 24.43
N GLY A 89 0.65 17.02 25.03
CA GLY A 89 0.63 16.66 26.45
C GLY A 89 1.75 15.70 26.86
N PRO A 90 1.64 14.99 28.00
CA PRO A 90 2.64 13.99 28.42
C PRO A 90 2.71 12.74 27.51
N GLN A 91 1.94 12.73 26.42
CA GLN A 91 1.88 11.64 25.45
C GLN A 91 2.44 12.12 24.11
N HIS A 92 3.29 11.29 23.51
CA HIS A 92 3.80 11.47 22.16
C HIS A 92 2.64 11.61 21.15
N GLY A 93 2.79 12.49 20.17
CA GLY A 93 1.89 12.56 19.03
C GLY A 93 1.92 11.22 18.30
N ASP A 94 0.78 10.53 18.26
CA ASP A 94 0.62 9.21 17.66
C ASP A 94 -0.71 9.16 16.91
N TRP A 95 -0.69 9.53 15.63
CA TRP A 95 -1.91 9.78 14.85
C TRP A 95 -2.05 8.74 13.74
N GLN A 96 -3.16 8.01 13.72
CA GLN A 96 -3.55 7.20 12.57
C GLN A 96 -4.03 8.13 11.46
N ILE A 97 -3.23 8.28 10.41
CA ILE A 97 -3.47 9.26 9.35
C ILE A 97 -4.28 8.68 8.20
N LEU A 98 -4.15 7.38 7.95
CA LEU A 98 -4.87 6.71 6.88
C LEU A 98 -5.12 5.25 7.27
N VAL A 99 -6.30 4.75 6.94
CA VAL A 99 -6.70 3.36 7.17
C VAL A 99 -7.45 2.85 5.94
N THR A 100 -7.25 1.58 5.59
CA THR A 100 -7.98 0.94 4.49
C THR A 100 -9.35 0.45 4.91
N ASP A 101 -10.14 0.03 3.93
CA ASP A 101 -11.27 -0.88 4.16
C ASP A 101 -10.78 -2.23 4.72
N PRO A 102 -11.66 -3.01 5.38
CA PRO A 102 -11.32 -4.34 5.87
C PRO A 102 -10.89 -5.22 4.70
N VAL A 103 -9.79 -5.95 4.86
CA VAL A 103 -9.37 -6.92 3.87
C VAL A 103 -10.15 -8.23 4.02
N SER A 104 -10.65 -8.75 2.91
CA SER A 104 -11.32 -10.05 2.89
C SER A 104 -10.32 -11.20 2.77
N GLY A 105 -10.72 -12.40 3.18
CA GLY A 105 -9.87 -13.60 3.05
C GLY A 105 -9.45 -13.87 1.60
N ARG A 106 -10.26 -13.46 0.61
CA ARG A 106 -9.90 -13.56 -0.83
C ARG A 106 -8.74 -12.64 -1.21
N VAL A 107 -8.69 -11.43 -0.66
CA VAL A 107 -7.59 -10.47 -0.88
C VAL A 107 -6.32 -10.99 -0.22
N ILE A 108 -6.41 -11.50 1.01
CA ILE A 108 -5.27 -12.01 1.78
C ILE A 108 -4.56 -13.15 1.05
N LYS A 109 -5.31 -14.14 0.54
CA LYS A 109 -4.73 -15.28 -0.22
C LYS A 109 -3.94 -14.86 -1.46
N LYS A 110 -4.23 -13.68 -2.01
CA LYS A 110 -3.61 -13.15 -3.22
C LYS A 110 -2.67 -11.99 -2.93
N LEU A 111 -2.53 -11.57 -1.68
CA LEU A 111 -1.76 -10.42 -1.28
C LEU A 111 -0.28 -10.67 -1.57
N ARG A 112 0.32 -9.78 -2.36
CA ARG A 112 1.75 -9.85 -2.69
C ARG A 112 2.54 -8.73 -2.06
N LYS A 113 1.91 -7.57 -1.94
CA LYS A 113 2.63 -6.36 -1.57
C LYS A 113 1.70 -5.28 -1.11
N ILE A 114 2.21 -4.46 -0.21
CA ILE A 114 1.59 -3.20 0.19
C ILE A 114 2.57 -2.08 -0.07
N VAL A 115 2.06 -1.00 -0.67
CA VAL A 115 2.85 0.20 -0.95
C VAL A 115 2.30 1.35 -0.12
N TYR A 116 3.17 1.89 0.71
CA TYR A 116 2.93 3.14 1.41
C TYR A 116 3.63 4.25 0.64
N SER A 117 2.87 5.26 0.19
CA SER A 117 3.44 6.46 -0.43
C SER A 117 3.01 7.67 0.36
N PHE A 118 3.95 8.47 0.85
CA PHE A 118 3.63 9.65 1.64
C PHE A 118 4.63 10.77 1.42
N ARG A 119 4.15 12.00 1.62
CA ARG A 119 4.96 13.22 1.56
C ARG A 119 4.96 13.86 2.93
N GLY A 120 6.13 13.96 3.55
CA GLY A 120 6.26 14.36 4.94
C GLY A 120 7.50 15.20 5.22
N GLN A 121 7.46 15.92 6.33
CA GLN A 121 8.64 16.57 6.91
C GLN A 121 8.50 16.74 8.41
N ASP A 122 9.63 17.07 9.01
CA ASP A 122 9.74 17.52 10.37
C ASP A 122 9.30 19.00 10.53
N GLN A 123 9.32 19.51 11.77
CA GLN A 123 8.93 20.88 12.13
C GLN A 123 9.81 21.96 11.50
N GLY A 124 11.05 21.62 11.12
CA GLY A 124 11.96 22.48 10.39
C GLY A 124 12.90 23.34 11.25
N TRP A 125 12.95 23.09 12.56
CA TRP A 125 13.85 23.78 13.49
C TRP A 125 14.25 22.84 14.65
N SER A 126 15.42 23.07 15.24
CA SER A 126 15.93 22.34 16.40
C SER A 126 17.15 23.06 16.98
N ASP A 127 17.37 22.96 18.29
CA ASP A 127 18.53 23.51 19.00
C ASP A 127 19.83 22.72 18.77
N TYR A 128 19.79 21.65 17.97
CA TYR A 128 20.91 20.78 17.63
C TYR A 128 21.34 20.98 16.16
N PRO A 129 21.96 22.12 15.78
CA PRO A 129 22.31 22.43 14.39
C PRO A 129 23.24 21.40 13.75
N GLN A 130 24.06 20.70 14.54
CA GLN A 130 24.92 19.62 14.07
C GLN A 130 24.16 18.42 13.50
N ASP A 131 22.92 18.21 13.93
CA ASP A 131 22.08 17.09 13.48
C ASP A 131 21.16 17.50 12.31
N HIS A 132 21.10 18.81 11.99
CA HIS A 132 20.23 19.33 10.92
C HIS A 132 20.54 18.67 9.58
N GLY A 133 19.49 18.27 8.88
CA GLY A 133 19.65 17.62 7.59
C GLY A 133 20.09 16.15 7.68
N THR A 134 20.28 15.60 8.88
CA THR A 134 20.58 14.18 9.10
C THR A 134 19.33 13.43 9.61
N TYR A 135 19.44 12.14 9.88
CA TYR A 135 18.42 11.38 10.61
C TYR A 135 18.73 11.25 12.11
N ALA A 136 19.91 11.73 12.55
CA ALA A 136 20.29 11.70 13.95
C ALA A 136 19.34 12.59 14.76
N SER A 137 18.99 12.13 15.97
CA SER A 137 18.10 12.86 16.87
C SER A 137 16.75 13.27 16.24
N SER A 138 16.29 12.58 15.19
CA SER A 138 14.98 12.84 14.58
C SER A 138 13.90 12.07 15.32
N TRP A 139 12.89 12.81 15.79
CA TRP A 139 11.82 12.30 16.64
C TRP A 139 10.45 12.34 15.97
N THR A 140 10.44 12.41 14.63
CA THR A 140 9.25 12.26 13.79
C THR A 140 9.45 11.16 12.75
N TRP A 141 8.47 10.26 12.63
CA TRP A 141 8.52 9.13 11.70
C TRP A 141 7.13 8.62 11.34
N PHE A 142 7.09 7.67 10.40
CA PHE A 142 5.90 6.99 9.93
C PHE A 142 5.95 5.50 10.26
N GLU A 143 4.79 4.91 10.54
CA GLU A 143 4.66 3.47 10.82
C GLU A 143 3.52 2.84 10.01
N ALA A 144 3.70 1.60 9.56
CA ALA A 144 2.63 0.75 9.09
C ALA A 144 2.09 -0.08 10.25
N GLY A 145 0.78 -0.34 10.28
CA GLY A 145 0.23 -1.30 11.22
C GLY A 145 -1.11 -1.88 10.81
N LEU A 146 -1.57 -2.88 11.57
CA LEU A 146 -2.90 -3.46 11.43
C LEU A 146 -3.85 -2.82 12.44
N THR A 147 -5.07 -2.52 12.01
CA THR A 147 -6.15 -2.06 12.88
C THR A 147 -7.27 -3.07 12.86
N ARG A 148 -7.53 -3.67 14.02
CA ARG A 148 -8.64 -4.60 14.26
C ARG A 148 -9.77 -3.82 14.93
N PHE A 149 -11.00 -3.93 14.42
CA PHE A 149 -12.15 -3.37 15.14
C PHE A 149 -12.49 -4.30 16.31
N GLU A 150 -12.57 -3.75 17.52
CA GLU A 150 -13.09 -4.49 18.67
C GLU A 150 -14.62 -4.45 18.67
N ASP A 151 -15.25 -5.61 18.78
CA ASP A 151 -16.70 -5.71 19.01
C ASP A 151 -17.06 -5.03 20.34
N LYS A 152 -17.96 -4.04 20.27
CA LYS A 152 -18.35 -3.16 21.39
C LYS A 152 -19.10 -3.85 22.54
N ASN A 153 -19.12 -5.18 22.62
CA ASN A 153 -19.90 -5.92 23.61
C ASN A 153 -19.11 -6.36 24.87
N ALA A 154 -17.84 -5.99 25.02
CA ALA A 154 -17.03 -6.37 26.19
C ALA A 154 -16.85 -5.19 27.18
N GLN A 155 -17.94 -4.75 27.81
CA GLN A 155 -17.99 -3.51 28.62
C GLN A 155 -17.39 -3.61 30.05
N GLY A 156 -16.68 -4.69 30.42
CA GLY A 156 -16.25 -4.95 31.81
C GLY A 156 -14.74 -4.91 32.11
N GLU A 157 -13.86 -5.11 31.12
CA GLU A 157 -12.40 -5.29 31.31
C GLU A 157 -11.55 -4.06 30.90
N GLU A 158 -12.20 -2.92 30.72
CA GLU A 158 -11.72 -1.78 29.94
C GLU A 158 -10.38 -1.16 30.41
N LEU A 159 -10.09 -1.10 31.71
CA LEU A 159 -8.96 -0.30 32.22
C LEU A 159 -7.61 -1.05 32.29
N ARG A 160 -7.61 -2.36 32.60
CA ARG A 160 -6.38 -3.19 32.53
C ARG A 160 -6.03 -3.50 31.08
N ARG A 161 -7.07 -3.81 30.28
CA ARG A 161 -6.99 -3.98 28.85
C ARG A 161 -6.41 -2.74 28.17
N GLN A 162 -6.68 -1.51 28.62
CA GLN A 162 -6.14 -0.29 27.99
C GLN A 162 -4.59 -0.18 27.97
N LYS A 163 -3.90 -0.66 29.02
CA LYS A 163 -2.42 -0.65 29.09
C LYS A 163 -1.80 -1.80 28.28
N ASP A 164 -2.41 -2.99 28.36
CA ASP A 164 -1.97 -4.17 27.62
C ASP A 164 -2.28 -4.03 26.12
N LEU A 165 -3.42 -3.44 25.77
CA LEU A 165 -3.80 -3.07 24.39
C LEU A 165 -2.84 -2.05 23.80
N ARG A 166 -2.25 -1.14 24.57
CA ARG A 166 -1.29 -0.18 24.01
C ARG A 166 0.01 -0.88 23.63
N ALA A 167 0.50 -1.76 24.51
CA ALA A 167 1.67 -2.59 24.23
C ALA A 167 1.40 -3.58 23.09
N GLU A 168 0.18 -4.13 22.99
CA GLU A 168 -0.26 -5.02 21.91
C GLU A 168 -0.46 -4.27 20.58
N LYS A 169 -1.08 -3.09 20.60
CA LYS A 169 -1.22 -2.19 19.43
C LYS A 169 0.13 -1.67 18.93
N GLU A 170 1.16 -1.64 19.77
CA GLU A 170 2.54 -1.33 19.36
C GLU A 170 3.27 -2.54 18.77
N ARG A 171 2.87 -3.78 19.09
CA ARG A 171 3.49 -4.99 18.50
C ARG A 171 3.21 -5.15 17.01
N ASP A 172 2.05 -4.70 16.54
CA ASP A 172 1.67 -4.79 15.13
C ASP A 172 1.99 -3.50 14.35
N ARG A 173 2.93 -2.67 14.86
CA ARG A 173 3.42 -1.47 14.18
C ARG A 173 4.88 -1.59 13.79
N TYR A 174 5.16 -1.17 12.56
CA TYR A 174 6.48 -1.28 11.93
C TYR A 174 6.90 0.11 11.44
N GLU A 175 8.04 0.60 11.92
CA GLU A 175 8.61 1.85 11.45
C GLU A 175 8.93 1.74 9.95
N LEU A 176 8.36 2.66 9.16
CA LEU A 176 8.56 2.72 7.71
C LEU A 176 9.71 3.65 7.35
N HIS A 177 9.69 4.87 7.92
CA HIS A 177 10.65 5.90 7.57
C HIS A 177 10.65 7.04 8.58
N ARG A 178 11.85 7.56 8.92
CA ARG A 178 12.04 8.76 9.75
C ARG A 178 12.20 10.01 8.91
N ASN A 179 11.61 11.11 9.34
CA ASN A 179 11.90 12.40 8.70
C ASN A 179 13.34 12.82 8.96
N ARG A 180 13.88 13.62 8.05
CA ARG A 180 15.16 14.30 8.24
C ARG A 180 15.00 15.36 9.33
N HIS A 181 15.90 15.35 10.30
CA HIS A 181 15.92 16.25 11.45
C HIS A 181 15.92 17.71 10.99
N ALA A 182 14.97 18.49 11.52
CA ALA A 182 14.77 19.90 11.17
C ALA A 182 14.63 20.14 9.66
N GLY A 183 14.09 19.16 8.92
CA GLY A 183 13.84 19.27 7.48
C GLY A 183 12.83 20.36 7.16
N LEU A 184 13.25 21.41 6.46
CA LEU A 184 12.39 22.51 6.04
C LEU A 184 11.49 22.17 4.84
N LYS A 185 11.92 21.23 4.00
CA LYS A 185 11.24 20.88 2.75
C LYS A 185 10.56 19.51 2.89
N PRO A 186 9.33 19.34 2.35
CA PRO A 186 8.67 18.05 2.37
C PRO A 186 9.25 17.12 1.33
N GLU A 187 9.64 15.93 1.78
CA GLU A 187 10.19 14.84 0.96
C GLU A 187 9.11 13.79 0.67
N ASP A 188 9.20 13.15 -0.49
CA ASP A 188 8.30 12.09 -0.94
C ASP A 188 8.95 10.71 -0.73
N TYR A 189 8.20 9.79 -0.15
CA TYR A 189 8.64 8.44 0.19
C TYR A 189 7.71 7.39 -0.41
N VAL A 190 8.29 6.27 -0.83
CA VAL A 190 7.58 5.08 -1.31
C VAL A 190 8.22 3.86 -0.66
N ILE A 191 7.48 3.21 0.24
CA ILE A 191 7.92 2.04 0.99
C ILE A 191 7.07 0.85 0.57
N GLU A 192 7.73 -0.25 0.24
CA GLU A 192 7.10 -1.47 -0.25
C GLU A 192 7.33 -2.60 0.73
N LEU A 193 6.23 -3.18 1.24
CA LEU A 193 6.27 -4.36 2.10
C LEU A 193 5.82 -5.56 1.27
N GLY A 194 6.72 -6.50 1.04
CA GLY A 194 6.45 -7.75 0.31
C GLY A 194 5.89 -8.85 1.22
N GLU A 195 5.50 -9.98 0.63
CA GLU A 195 4.91 -11.14 1.32
C GLU A 195 5.69 -11.62 2.54
N GLU A 196 7.00 -11.50 2.51
CA GLU A 196 7.87 -11.95 3.58
C GLU A 196 7.84 -11.06 4.83
N HIS A 197 7.30 -9.85 4.72
CA HIS A 197 7.24 -8.90 5.82
C HIS A 197 6.23 -9.36 6.89
N ASP A 198 6.61 -9.28 8.16
CA ASP A 198 5.81 -9.78 9.29
C ASP A 198 4.39 -9.18 9.35
N LEU A 199 4.24 -7.91 8.98
CA LEU A 199 2.93 -7.25 8.82
C LEU A 199 1.98 -8.04 7.88
N LEU A 200 2.49 -8.53 6.74
CA LEU A 200 1.69 -9.28 5.77
C LEU A 200 1.45 -10.72 6.21
N LYS A 201 2.37 -11.32 6.97
CA LYS A 201 2.21 -12.66 7.54
C LYS A 201 1.15 -12.73 8.64
N ARG A 202 0.87 -11.60 9.30
CA ARG A 202 -0.05 -11.48 10.44
C ARG A 202 -1.44 -10.97 10.09
N VAL A 203 -1.68 -10.59 8.83
CA VAL A 203 -2.97 -10.03 8.43
C VAL A 203 -4.06 -11.11 8.47
N GLU A 204 -5.16 -10.78 9.12
CA GLU A 204 -6.34 -11.63 9.21
C GLU A 204 -7.54 -11.01 8.50
N GLU A 205 -8.54 -11.83 8.18
CA GLU A 205 -9.76 -11.34 7.56
C GLU A 205 -10.47 -10.34 8.48
N GLY A 206 -10.82 -9.18 7.94
CA GLY A 206 -11.39 -8.06 8.69
C GLY A 206 -10.36 -7.02 9.15
N ASP A 207 -9.05 -7.34 9.09
CA ASP A 207 -8.01 -6.38 9.41
C ASP A 207 -7.98 -5.21 8.42
N ARG A 208 -7.45 -4.08 8.87
CA ARG A 208 -7.25 -2.89 8.04
C ARG A 208 -5.80 -2.46 8.09
N PHE A 209 -5.23 -2.13 6.94
CA PHE A 209 -3.89 -1.55 6.88
C PHE A 209 -3.97 -0.07 7.25
N ALA A 210 -3.13 0.32 8.18
CA ALA A 210 -3.03 1.69 8.67
C ALA A 210 -1.65 2.27 8.38
N LEU A 211 -1.63 3.59 8.20
CA LEU A 211 -0.44 4.42 8.23
C LEU A 211 -0.56 5.37 9.41
N TRP A 212 0.49 5.41 10.23
CA TRP A 212 0.61 6.26 11.40
C TRP A 212 1.69 7.30 11.18
N ALA A 213 1.48 8.49 11.74
CA ALA A 213 2.51 9.51 11.86
C ALA A 213 2.78 9.76 13.35
N ARG A 214 4.07 9.83 13.71
CA ARG A 214 4.52 10.08 15.08
C ARG A 214 5.34 11.36 15.22
N ALA A 215 5.20 11.98 16.39
CA ALA A 215 6.03 13.08 16.89
C ALA A 215 6.20 12.94 18.41
N VAL A 216 7.41 12.60 18.87
CA VAL A 216 7.61 12.19 20.27
C VAL A 216 7.60 13.36 21.25
N PHE A 217 8.50 14.32 21.07
CA PHE A 217 8.73 15.33 22.10
C PHE A 217 7.83 16.57 21.93
N PRO A 218 7.51 17.28 23.02
CA PRO A 218 6.85 18.57 22.94
C PRO A 218 7.59 19.51 21.97
N GLY A 219 6.84 20.22 21.12
CA GLY A 219 7.40 21.08 20.08
C GLY A 219 7.79 20.37 18.78
N TRP A 220 7.88 19.04 18.76
CA TRP A 220 8.05 18.27 17.53
C TRP A 220 6.71 18.12 16.80
N GLU A 221 6.80 18.20 15.48
CA GLU A 221 5.64 18.18 14.60
C GLU A 221 5.98 17.38 13.34
N ASN A 222 5.28 16.27 13.11
CA ASN A 222 5.33 15.57 11.83
C ASN A 222 4.24 16.14 10.91
N ARG A 223 4.68 16.82 9.84
CA ARG A 223 3.80 17.43 8.85
C ARG A 223 3.57 16.49 7.70
N VAL A 224 2.35 16.02 7.53
CA VAL A 224 1.96 15.09 6.47
C VAL A 224 1.18 15.85 5.39
N HIS A 225 1.74 15.89 4.19
CA HIS A 225 1.15 16.57 3.04
C HIS A 225 0.35 15.63 2.15
N LYS A 226 0.77 14.38 2.01
CA LYS A 226 0.08 13.37 1.20
C LYS A 226 0.34 12.01 1.79
N ALA A 227 -0.62 11.10 1.68
CA ALA A 227 -0.44 9.70 2.04
C ALA A 227 -1.30 8.80 1.15
N ARG A 228 -0.85 7.59 0.89
CA ARG A 228 -1.55 6.58 0.09
C ARG A 228 -1.11 5.21 0.54
N ILE A 229 -2.08 4.30 0.61
CA ILE A 229 -1.87 2.87 0.78
C ILE A 229 -2.38 2.19 -0.49
N GLU A 230 -1.54 1.37 -1.13
CA GLU A 230 -1.91 0.49 -2.22
C GLU A 230 -1.73 -0.96 -1.82
N ILE A 231 -2.79 -1.75 -1.97
CA ILE A 231 -2.75 -3.21 -1.80
C ILE A 231 -2.62 -3.82 -3.19
N ARG A 232 -1.54 -4.60 -3.41
CA ARG A 232 -1.26 -5.29 -4.67
C ARG A 232 -1.42 -6.79 -4.51
N CYS A 233 -2.19 -7.37 -5.42
CA CYS A 233 -2.52 -8.80 -5.40
C CYS A 233 -2.26 -9.45 -6.75
N VAL A 234 -2.10 -10.77 -6.75
CA VAL A 234 -2.13 -11.57 -7.99
C VAL A 234 -3.55 -11.67 -8.50
N ASP A 235 -3.68 -11.57 -9.81
CA ASP A 235 -4.91 -11.79 -10.53
C ASP A 235 -5.21 -13.29 -10.65
N ASP A 236 -6.44 -13.72 -10.38
CA ASP A 236 -6.83 -15.10 -10.70
C ASP A 236 -7.37 -15.16 -12.12
N LEU A 237 -6.71 -15.93 -12.98
CA LEU A 237 -7.26 -16.31 -14.29
C LEU A 237 -8.57 -17.13 -14.19
N SER A 238 -8.95 -17.59 -12.99
CA SER A 238 -10.05 -18.53 -12.77
C SER A 238 -11.44 -17.88 -12.63
N ASN A 239 -11.59 -16.59 -12.90
CA ASN A 239 -12.87 -15.91 -12.83
C ASN A 239 -13.43 -15.61 -14.23
N GLY A 240 -13.93 -16.66 -14.86
CA GLY A 240 -14.81 -16.63 -16.04
C GLY A 240 -15.83 -17.75 -15.94
#